data_AF-A0A4R3I0R6-F1
#
_entry.id   AF-A0A4R3I0R6-F1
#
_cell.length_a   1.000
_cell.length_b   1.000
_cell.length_c   1.000
_cell.angle_alpha   90.00
_cell.angle_beta   90.00
_cell.angle_gamma   90.00
#
_symmetry.space_group_name_H-M   'P 1'
#
loop_
_entity.id
_entity.type
_entity.pdbx_description
1 polymer ?
#
loop_
_entity_poly.entity_id
_entity_poly.type
_entity_poly.pdbx_seq_one_letter_code
_entity_poly.pdbx_strand_id
1 'polypeptide(L)'
;MTLRPNSIAIKAFLPLILLLLGMQAYAAQVAGTVTDLNGPLLAKKADGTVKILSQKSLVEQGDLLVTEKDTYARIKFVDNSEVTLRPGTQFRIDKFSYEEGKPQNDNALFSLLKGGLRAVSGAVGKRSRERTSLNTPAATIGIRGTIYIAEYIAPESADVAAWGRSLIASAGEYSSSSYLGGGVPRMNDSASGMPVPEILPARGEQQNIVLAQAAARPAVEARTPIETRPPGLYVQVLDGMINLTNTGGSQNFAAGQFGYTPNMQQPPVIVPSNPGMQFSPPPSFSSTAGAGNATSGSDPTAVNCEVR
;
A
#
# COMPACT_ATOMS: atom_id res chain seq x y z
N MET A 1 34.43 -40.29 -58.37
CA MET A 1 34.25 -39.09 -57.53
C MET A 1 32.81 -39.11 -57.01
N THR A 2 32.58 -39.63 -55.80
CA THR A 2 31.25 -39.78 -55.20
C THR A 2 31.18 -38.95 -53.92
N LEU A 3 30.66 -37.72 -54.04
CA LEU A 3 30.43 -36.84 -52.89
C LEU A 3 29.07 -37.20 -52.25
N ARG A 4 29.10 -37.68 -51.00
CA ARG A 4 27.92 -37.81 -50.13
C ARG A 4 27.61 -36.44 -49.51
N PRO A 5 26.38 -35.91 -49.56
CA PRO A 5 26.03 -34.67 -48.87
C PRO A 5 25.82 -34.94 -47.38
N ASN A 6 26.65 -34.32 -46.54
CA ASN A 6 26.57 -34.38 -45.08
C ASN A 6 25.36 -33.58 -44.57
N SER A 7 24.44 -34.28 -43.92
CA SER A 7 23.21 -33.76 -43.33
C SER A 7 23.46 -33.08 -41.96
N ILE A 8 24.38 -32.11 -41.92
CA ILE A 8 24.73 -31.35 -40.70
C ILE A 8 23.83 -30.12 -40.54
N ALA A 9 23.35 -29.54 -41.65
CA ALA A 9 22.47 -28.37 -41.64
C ALA A 9 21.11 -28.61 -40.95
N ILE A 10 20.57 -29.83 -41.02
CA ILE A 10 19.26 -30.17 -40.44
C ILE A 10 19.34 -30.34 -38.90
N LYS A 11 20.49 -30.77 -38.37
CA LYS A 11 20.67 -30.98 -36.92
C LYS A 11 20.90 -29.68 -36.13
N ALA A 12 21.43 -28.64 -36.78
CA ALA A 12 21.66 -27.33 -36.17
C ALA A 12 20.42 -26.43 -36.15
N PHE A 13 19.43 -26.68 -37.02
CA PHE A 13 18.19 -25.89 -37.07
C PHE A 13 17.18 -26.28 -35.99
N LEU A 14 17.18 -27.54 -35.54
CA LEU A 14 16.27 -28.06 -34.53
C LEU A 14 16.42 -27.40 -33.13
N PRO A 15 17.64 -27.18 -32.57
CA PRO A 15 17.78 -26.51 -31.27
C PRO A 15 17.50 -25.01 -31.33
N LEU A 16 17.68 -24.37 -32.50
CA LEU A 16 17.41 -22.95 -32.68
C LEU A 16 15.90 -22.66 -32.71
N ILE A 17 15.11 -23.54 -33.32
CA ILE A 17 13.64 -23.44 -33.31
C ILE A 17 13.09 -23.71 -31.90
N LEU A 18 13.67 -24.65 -31.14
CA LEU A 18 13.23 -24.95 -29.77
C LEU A 18 13.51 -23.79 -28.78
N LEU A 19 14.54 -22.98 -29.02
CA LEU A 19 14.84 -21.79 -28.21
C LEU A 19 13.86 -20.63 -28.46
N LEU A 20 13.27 -20.52 -29.66
CA LEU A 20 12.30 -19.47 -29.99
C LEU A 20 10.88 -19.74 -29.45
N LEU A 21 10.53 -20.98 -29.09
CA LEU A 21 9.22 -21.30 -28.49
C LEU A 21 9.15 -21.06 -26.96
N GLY A 22 10.27 -20.69 -26.32
CA GLY A 22 10.35 -20.49 -24.87
C GLY A 22 9.89 -19.11 -24.35
N MET A 23 9.67 -18.14 -25.23
CA MET A 23 9.19 -16.80 -24.86
C MET A 23 7.66 -16.74 -24.85
N GLN A 24 7.02 -17.52 -23.98
CA GLN A 24 5.64 -17.27 -23.59
C GLN A 24 5.64 -15.99 -22.76
N ALA A 25 5.42 -14.84 -23.42
CA ALA A 25 5.11 -13.60 -22.74
C ALA A 25 3.78 -13.79 -22.01
N TYR A 26 3.83 -14.06 -20.71
CA TYR A 26 2.64 -14.10 -19.87
C TYR A 26 2.07 -12.68 -19.79
N ALA A 27 1.03 -12.42 -20.57
CA ALA A 27 0.24 -11.22 -20.40
C ALA A 27 -0.39 -11.25 -18.99
N ALA A 28 -0.25 -10.15 -18.25
CA ALA A 28 -0.86 -10.04 -16.93
C ALA A 28 -2.38 -10.13 -17.06
N GLN A 29 -3.01 -10.95 -16.22
CA GLN A 29 -4.45 -11.16 -16.28
C GLN A 29 -5.20 -9.90 -15.84
N VAL A 30 -6.14 -9.45 -16.66
CA VAL A 30 -7.02 -8.31 -16.34
C VAL A 30 -7.88 -8.70 -15.14
N ALA A 31 -7.79 -7.91 -14.06
CA ALA A 31 -8.54 -8.13 -12.82
C ALA A 31 -9.80 -7.25 -12.76
N GLY A 32 -9.76 -6.06 -13.35
CA GLY A 32 -10.86 -5.11 -13.28
C GLY A 32 -10.71 -3.87 -14.16
N THR A 33 -11.62 -2.92 -13.96
CA THR A 33 -11.69 -1.65 -14.69
C THR A 33 -11.90 -0.48 -13.71
N VAL A 34 -11.24 0.64 -13.95
CA VAL A 34 -11.47 1.89 -13.23
C VAL A 34 -12.80 2.49 -13.69
N THR A 35 -13.85 2.44 -12.87
CA THR A 35 -15.19 2.92 -13.25
C THR A 35 -15.39 4.40 -12.96
N ASP A 36 -14.80 4.90 -11.89
CA ASP A 36 -14.91 6.29 -11.46
C ASP A 36 -13.53 6.76 -10.98
N LEU A 37 -13.16 7.99 -11.34
CA LEU A 37 -11.87 8.56 -10.96
C LEU A 37 -12.01 10.07 -10.76
N ASN A 38 -11.50 10.55 -9.64
CA ASN A 38 -11.33 11.96 -9.33
C ASN A 38 -9.90 12.15 -8.83
N GLY A 39 -9.04 12.81 -9.61
CA GLY A 39 -7.61 12.99 -9.31
C GLY A 39 -6.69 11.95 -9.98
N PRO A 40 -5.36 12.09 -9.83
CA PRO A 40 -4.38 11.19 -10.44
C PRO A 40 -4.34 9.80 -9.79
N LEU A 41 -4.44 8.76 -10.61
CA LEU A 41 -4.24 7.35 -10.24
C LEU A 41 -3.07 6.76 -11.02
N LEU A 42 -2.15 6.11 -10.32
CA LEU A 42 -0.99 5.44 -10.90
C LEU A 42 -1.10 3.93 -10.71
N ALA A 43 -0.65 3.16 -11.69
CA ALA A 43 -0.39 1.73 -11.56
C ALA A 43 1.10 1.47 -11.74
N LYS A 44 1.76 1.00 -10.68
CA LYS A 44 3.10 0.45 -10.75
C LYS A 44 2.99 -1.04 -11.08
N LYS A 45 3.46 -1.41 -12.26
CA LYS A 45 3.44 -2.78 -12.80
C LYS A 45 4.52 -3.63 -12.14
N ALA A 46 4.38 -4.95 -12.26
CA ALA A 46 5.34 -5.92 -11.72
C ALA A 46 6.74 -5.81 -12.36
N ASP A 47 6.81 -5.31 -13.60
CA ASP A 47 8.07 -5.03 -14.32
C ASP A 47 8.74 -3.71 -13.92
N GLY A 48 8.16 -2.96 -12.96
CA GLY A 48 8.64 -1.66 -12.50
C GLY A 48 8.11 -0.47 -13.30
N THR A 49 7.41 -0.69 -14.41
CA THR A 49 6.82 0.38 -15.22
C THR A 49 5.72 1.08 -14.44
N VAL A 50 5.64 2.41 -14.56
CA VAL A 50 4.55 3.21 -13.99
C VAL A 50 3.64 3.69 -15.11
N LYS A 51 2.34 3.40 -15.00
CA LYS A 51 1.30 3.90 -15.90
C LYS A 51 0.37 4.83 -15.15
N ILE A 52 0.01 5.95 -15.79
CA ILE A 52 -1.10 6.79 -15.31
C ILE A 52 -2.39 6.16 -15.81
N LEU A 53 -3.32 5.91 -14.89
CA LEU A 53 -4.63 5.36 -15.21
C LEU A 53 -5.67 6.48 -15.30
N SER A 54 -6.64 6.26 -16.17
CA SER A 54 -7.83 7.09 -16.34
C SER A 54 -9.10 6.25 -16.16
N GLN A 55 -10.26 6.90 -16.12
CA GLN A 55 -11.54 6.18 -16.17
C GLN A 55 -11.57 5.24 -17.39
N LYS A 56 -12.14 4.04 -17.21
CA LYS A 56 -12.15 2.91 -18.17
C LYS A 56 -10.80 2.22 -18.38
N SER A 57 -9.72 2.68 -17.75
CA SER A 57 -8.46 1.93 -17.79
C SER A 57 -8.60 0.58 -17.09
N LEU A 58 -7.91 -0.41 -17.63
CA LEU A 58 -7.85 -1.75 -17.04
C LEU A 58 -6.83 -1.79 -15.91
N VAL A 59 -7.12 -2.58 -14.88
CA VAL A 59 -6.18 -2.95 -13.83
C VAL A 59 -5.90 -4.45 -13.93
N GLU A 60 -4.64 -4.81 -13.72
CA GLU A 60 -4.15 -6.17 -13.93
C GLU A 60 -3.67 -6.76 -12.60
N GLN A 61 -3.65 -8.09 -12.53
CA GLN A 61 -2.97 -8.78 -11.43
C GLN A 61 -1.49 -8.36 -11.38
N GLY A 62 -1.00 -8.09 -10.17
CA GLY A 62 0.35 -7.60 -9.89
C GLY A 62 0.45 -6.07 -9.82
N ASP A 63 -0.59 -5.34 -10.21
CA ASP A 63 -0.60 -3.88 -10.14
C ASP A 63 -0.57 -3.39 -8.69
N LEU A 64 0.32 -2.45 -8.40
CA LEU A 64 0.23 -1.58 -7.23
C LEU A 64 -0.41 -0.25 -7.65
N LEU A 65 -1.67 -0.08 -7.27
CA LEU A 65 -2.45 1.14 -7.47
C LEU A 65 -2.10 2.17 -6.40
N VAL A 66 -1.78 3.38 -6.84
CA VAL A 66 -1.41 4.51 -5.97
C VAL A 66 -2.31 5.68 -6.28
N THR A 67 -3.06 6.10 -5.27
CA THR A 67 -3.88 7.31 -5.32
C THR A 67 -3.11 8.46 -4.67
N GLU A 68 -3.00 9.56 -5.39
CA GLU A 68 -2.35 10.77 -4.89
C GLU A 68 -3.22 11.51 -3.85
N LYS A 69 -2.73 12.66 -3.39
CA LYS A 69 -3.51 13.58 -2.56
C LYS A 69 -4.81 13.96 -3.29
N ASP A 70 -5.90 13.99 -2.53
CA ASP A 70 -7.26 14.30 -3.00
C ASP A 70 -7.79 13.36 -4.10
N THR A 71 -7.14 12.21 -4.35
CA THR A 71 -7.61 11.24 -5.34
C THR A 71 -8.59 10.22 -4.77
N TYR A 72 -9.73 10.05 -5.41
CA TYR A 72 -10.61 8.88 -5.24
C TYR A 72 -10.65 8.06 -6.53
N ALA A 73 -10.61 6.74 -6.40
CA ALA A 73 -10.73 5.83 -7.54
C ALA A 73 -11.64 4.65 -7.19
N ARG A 74 -12.62 4.35 -8.05
CA ARG A 74 -13.42 3.13 -7.96
C ARG A 74 -12.96 2.16 -9.02
N ILE A 75 -12.67 0.94 -8.58
CA ILE A 75 -12.33 -0.20 -9.41
C ILE A 75 -13.47 -1.20 -9.29
N LYS A 76 -14.03 -1.61 -10.43
CA LYS A 76 -14.93 -2.74 -10.53
C LYS A 76 -14.16 -3.93 -11.09
N PHE A 77 -14.12 -5.03 -10.34
CA PHE A 77 -13.46 -6.26 -10.74
C PHE A 77 -14.40 -7.13 -11.58
N VAL A 78 -13.83 -8.09 -12.30
CA VAL A 78 -14.59 -8.98 -13.20
C VAL A 78 -15.56 -9.91 -12.47
N ASP A 79 -15.39 -10.13 -11.16
CA ASP A 79 -16.34 -10.86 -10.31
C ASP A 79 -17.50 -9.99 -9.77
N ASN A 80 -17.62 -8.76 -10.27
CA ASN A 80 -18.52 -7.71 -9.79
C ASN A 80 -18.25 -7.20 -8.37
N SER A 81 -17.09 -7.51 -7.77
CA SER A 81 -16.66 -6.78 -6.57
C SER A 81 -16.26 -5.35 -6.92
N GLU A 82 -16.41 -4.45 -5.95
CA GLU A 82 -16.02 -3.06 -6.10
C GLU A 82 -15.10 -2.63 -4.97
N VAL A 83 -14.01 -1.95 -5.31
CA VAL A 83 -13.09 -1.31 -4.35
C VAL A 83 -13.01 0.17 -4.69
N THR A 84 -13.37 1.01 -3.72
CA THR A 84 -13.20 2.46 -3.82
C THR A 84 -12.05 2.89 -2.91
N LEU A 85 -10.96 3.37 -3.51
CA LEU A 85 -9.76 3.84 -2.85
C LEU A 85 -9.91 5.31 -2.44
N ARG A 86 -9.43 5.65 -1.24
CA ARG A 86 -9.34 7.02 -0.70
C ARG A 86 -8.03 7.69 -1.10
N PRO A 87 -7.90 9.01 -0.92
CA PRO A 87 -6.63 9.72 -1.10
C PRO A 87 -5.47 9.08 -0.33
N GLY A 88 -4.28 9.07 -0.95
CA GLY A 88 -3.06 8.58 -0.33
C GLY A 88 -3.02 7.06 -0.10
N THR A 89 -3.80 6.28 -0.85
CA THR A 89 -3.87 4.82 -0.73
C THR A 89 -2.89 4.11 -1.64
N GLN A 90 -2.25 3.07 -1.11
CA GLN A 90 -1.43 2.11 -1.84
C GLN A 90 -2.05 0.72 -1.73
N PHE A 91 -2.62 0.24 -2.83
CA PHE A 91 -3.40 -0.98 -2.90
C PHE A 91 -2.86 -1.89 -4.00
N ARG A 92 -2.52 -3.14 -3.67
CA ARG A 92 -2.01 -4.13 -4.61
C ARG A 92 -3.04 -5.21 -4.90
N ILE A 93 -3.12 -5.59 -6.17
CA ILE A 93 -3.86 -6.76 -6.63
C ILE A 93 -2.87 -7.93 -6.67
N ASP A 94 -2.77 -8.70 -5.58
CA ASP A 94 -1.76 -9.75 -5.47
C ASP A 94 -2.10 -10.94 -6.39
N LYS A 95 -3.35 -11.40 -6.31
CA LYS A 95 -3.84 -12.51 -7.13
C LYS A 95 -5.33 -12.39 -7.33
N PHE A 96 -5.76 -12.51 -8.59
CA PHE A 96 -7.17 -12.40 -8.93
C PHE A 96 -7.50 -13.39 -10.04
N SER A 97 -8.42 -14.31 -9.76
CA SER A 97 -8.89 -15.32 -10.70
C SER A 97 -10.37 -15.55 -10.45
N TYR A 98 -11.16 -15.42 -11.52
CA TYR A 98 -12.59 -15.67 -11.49
C TYR A 98 -13.02 -16.22 -12.84
N GLU A 99 -13.58 -17.43 -12.82
CA GLU A 99 -14.24 -18.04 -13.97
C GLU A 99 -15.62 -18.52 -13.55
N GLU A 100 -16.63 -18.19 -14.35
CA GLU A 100 -17.98 -18.68 -14.13
C GLU A 100 -18.00 -20.21 -14.26
N GLY A 101 -18.63 -20.91 -13.31
CA GLY A 101 -18.69 -22.37 -13.27
C GLY A 101 -17.41 -23.09 -12.79
N LYS A 102 -16.31 -22.39 -12.48
CA LYS A 102 -15.07 -23.03 -11.96
C LYS A 102 -14.61 -22.45 -10.60
N PRO A 103 -15.43 -22.57 -9.53
CA PRO A 103 -15.11 -21.99 -8.22
C PRO A 103 -13.80 -22.50 -7.60
N GLN A 104 -13.34 -23.70 -7.96
CA GLN A 104 -12.08 -24.27 -7.48
C GLN A 104 -10.83 -23.45 -7.83
N ASN A 105 -10.92 -22.61 -8.88
CA ASN A 105 -9.84 -21.75 -9.35
C ASN A 105 -9.96 -20.31 -8.85
N ASP A 106 -10.99 -20.02 -8.06
CA ASP A 106 -11.23 -18.66 -7.58
C ASP A 106 -10.10 -18.17 -6.68
N ASN A 107 -9.80 -16.89 -6.82
CA ASN A 107 -8.87 -16.21 -5.94
C ASN A 107 -9.11 -14.71 -5.96
N ALA A 108 -9.13 -14.08 -4.79
CA ALA A 108 -9.21 -12.64 -4.65
C ALA A 108 -8.34 -12.22 -3.44
N LEU A 109 -7.04 -12.12 -3.70
CA LEU A 109 -6.04 -11.73 -2.72
C LEU A 109 -5.55 -10.32 -3.04
N PHE A 110 -5.67 -9.45 -2.06
CA PHE A 110 -5.30 -8.05 -2.15
C PHE A 110 -4.39 -7.66 -0.99
N SER A 111 -3.63 -6.58 -1.17
CA SER A 111 -2.84 -5.98 -0.09
C SER A 111 -3.11 -4.49 0.00
N LEU A 112 -3.39 -3.99 1.20
CA LEU A 112 -3.47 -2.57 1.53
C LEU A 112 -2.21 -2.20 2.32
N LEU A 113 -1.28 -1.50 1.67
CA LEU A 113 0.00 -1.12 2.25
C LEU A 113 -0.09 0.17 3.08
N LYS A 114 -1.03 1.05 2.72
CA LYS A 114 -1.27 2.37 3.35
C LYS A 114 -2.59 2.94 2.82
N GLY A 115 -3.23 3.78 3.63
CA GLY A 115 -4.41 4.56 3.25
C GLY A 115 -5.68 3.77 3.49
N GLY A 116 -6.75 4.05 2.75
CA GLY A 116 -8.04 3.45 3.04
C GLY A 116 -8.88 3.12 1.82
N LEU A 117 -9.79 2.18 2.00
CA LEU A 117 -10.69 1.73 0.97
C LEU A 117 -12.05 1.35 1.54
N ARG A 118 -13.06 1.39 0.68
CA ARG A 118 -14.33 0.70 0.88
C ARG A 118 -14.40 -0.44 -0.13
N ALA A 119 -14.71 -1.63 0.34
CA ALA A 119 -14.88 -2.82 -0.49
C ALA A 119 -16.31 -3.35 -0.41
N VAL A 120 -16.81 -3.81 -1.55
CA VAL A 120 -18.06 -4.55 -1.71
C VAL A 120 -17.70 -5.90 -2.34
N SER A 121 -18.04 -6.98 -1.64
CA SER A 121 -17.70 -8.33 -2.11
C SER A 121 -18.51 -8.74 -3.34
N GLY A 122 -17.80 -9.29 -4.33
CA GLY A 122 -18.35 -9.86 -5.56
C GLY A 122 -18.65 -11.36 -5.41
N ALA A 123 -18.71 -12.06 -6.55
CA ALA A 123 -19.01 -13.48 -6.60
C ALA A 123 -17.98 -14.33 -5.83
N VAL A 124 -16.67 -14.02 -5.96
CA VAL A 124 -15.59 -14.78 -5.32
C VAL A 124 -15.71 -14.69 -3.79
N GLY A 125 -15.88 -13.49 -3.26
CA GLY A 125 -16.06 -13.26 -1.82
C GLY A 125 -17.31 -13.90 -1.21
N LYS A 126 -18.32 -14.24 -2.03
CA LYS A 126 -19.55 -14.91 -1.58
C LYS A 126 -19.44 -16.44 -1.62
N ARG A 127 -18.89 -17.00 -2.71
CA ARG A 127 -18.85 -18.45 -2.96
C ARG A 127 -17.55 -19.14 -2.51
N SER A 128 -16.43 -18.42 -2.48
CA SER A 128 -15.08 -18.93 -2.20
C SER A 128 -14.43 -18.09 -1.10
N ARG A 129 -15.07 -18.08 0.07
CA ARG A 129 -14.80 -17.17 1.19
C ARG A 129 -13.39 -17.33 1.76
N GLU A 130 -12.89 -18.55 1.78
CA GLU A 130 -11.54 -18.92 2.23
C GLU A 130 -10.43 -18.46 1.29
N ARG A 131 -10.79 -18.02 0.07
CA ARG A 131 -9.85 -17.57 -0.97
C ARG A 131 -9.93 -16.06 -1.23
N THR A 132 -10.62 -15.35 -0.35
CA THR A 132 -10.84 -13.92 -0.43
C THR A 132 -10.28 -13.25 0.81
N SER A 133 -9.19 -12.50 0.65
CA SER A 133 -8.57 -11.80 1.77
C SER A 133 -7.91 -10.49 1.38
N LEU A 134 -7.85 -9.56 2.34
CA LEU A 134 -7.09 -8.33 2.26
C LEU A 134 -5.98 -8.36 3.30
N ASN A 135 -4.74 -8.37 2.84
CA ASN A 135 -3.55 -8.32 3.69
C ASN A 135 -3.19 -6.88 4.02
N THR A 136 -2.76 -6.66 5.26
CA THR A 136 -2.20 -5.38 5.72
C THR A 136 -0.97 -5.67 6.55
N PRO A 137 -0.10 -4.68 6.80
CA PRO A 137 1.00 -4.86 7.73
C PRO A 137 0.60 -5.07 9.19
N ALA A 138 -0.68 -5.01 9.57
CA ALA A 138 -1.14 -5.23 10.95
C ALA A 138 -1.99 -6.50 11.12
N ALA A 139 -2.67 -6.97 10.06
CA ALA A 139 -3.47 -8.19 10.06
C ALA A 139 -3.88 -8.61 8.63
N THR A 140 -4.34 -9.86 8.50
CA THR A 140 -5.10 -10.33 7.35
C THR A 140 -6.60 -10.26 7.64
N ILE A 141 -7.36 -9.66 6.74
CA ILE A 141 -8.82 -9.60 6.78
C ILE A 141 -9.35 -10.72 5.88
N GLY A 142 -9.99 -11.73 6.47
CA GLY A 142 -10.78 -12.74 5.76
C GLY A 142 -12.18 -12.21 5.46
N ILE A 143 -12.59 -12.30 4.19
CA ILE A 143 -13.79 -11.65 3.67
C ILE A 143 -14.86 -12.70 3.38
N ARG A 144 -16.05 -12.53 3.97
CA ARG A 144 -17.17 -13.47 3.84
C ARG A 144 -18.42 -12.76 3.33
N GLY A 145 -18.42 -12.37 2.07
CA GLY A 145 -19.55 -11.70 1.42
C GLY A 145 -19.96 -10.41 2.15
N THR A 146 -19.04 -9.46 2.27
CA THR A 146 -19.22 -8.26 3.09
C THR A 146 -19.15 -6.96 2.33
N ILE A 147 -19.67 -5.93 2.97
CA ILE A 147 -19.37 -4.53 2.68
C ILE A 147 -18.61 -3.98 3.89
N TYR A 148 -17.39 -3.48 3.67
CA TYR A 148 -16.56 -2.98 4.76
C TYR A 148 -15.68 -1.81 4.31
N ILE A 149 -15.22 -1.04 5.29
CA ILE A 149 -14.20 -0.02 5.14
C ILE A 149 -12.96 -0.49 5.91
N ALA A 150 -11.79 -0.31 5.32
CA ALA A 150 -10.51 -0.55 5.96
C ALA A 150 -9.61 0.66 5.75
N GLU A 151 -8.89 1.07 6.80
CA GLU A 151 -7.89 2.12 6.75
C GLU A 151 -6.65 1.68 7.51
N TYR A 152 -5.50 1.63 6.84
CA TYR A 152 -4.22 1.35 7.46
C TYR A 152 -3.38 2.63 7.52
N ILE A 153 -3.16 3.10 8.75
CA ILE A 153 -2.27 4.22 9.05
C ILE A 153 -0.90 3.62 9.35
N ALA A 154 0.04 3.81 8.41
CA ALA A 154 1.40 3.37 8.62
C ALA A 154 2.06 4.18 9.75
N PRO A 155 2.86 3.56 10.62
CA PRO A 155 3.68 4.29 11.59
C PRO A 155 4.58 5.27 10.83
N GLU A 156 4.66 6.53 11.29
CA GLU A 156 5.65 7.45 10.75
C GLU A 156 7.05 6.88 10.99
N SER A 157 8.01 7.15 10.09
CA SER A 157 9.35 6.56 10.10
C SER A 157 10.12 6.72 11.42
N ALA A 158 9.69 7.59 12.33
CA ALA A 158 10.18 7.68 13.71
C ALA A 158 9.79 6.47 14.60
N ASP A 159 8.64 5.84 14.35
CA ASP A 159 8.17 4.63 15.02
C ASP A 159 8.69 3.35 14.34
N VAL A 160 9.13 3.44 13.08
CA VAL A 160 9.73 2.33 12.30
C VAL A 160 11.15 1.99 12.77
N ALA A 161 11.80 2.87 13.54
CA ALA A 161 13.08 2.58 14.17
C ALA A 161 13.01 1.36 15.11
N ALA A 162 11.84 1.03 15.64
CA ALA A 162 11.62 -0.20 16.42
C ALA A 162 11.59 -1.48 15.54
N TRP A 163 11.17 -1.37 14.28
CA TRP A 163 11.09 -2.51 13.34
C TRP A 163 12.42 -2.77 12.63
N GLY A 164 13.15 -1.71 12.25
CA GLY A 164 14.47 -1.86 11.61
C GLY A 164 15.53 -2.46 12.54
N ARG A 165 15.39 -2.29 13.86
CA ARG A 165 16.30 -2.89 14.85
C ARG A 165 16.08 -4.40 15.06
N SER A 166 14.88 -4.92 14.76
CA SER A 166 14.59 -6.35 14.96
C SER A 166 15.06 -7.25 13.81
N LEU A 167 15.51 -6.69 12.68
CA LEU A 167 16.14 -7.46 11.58
C LEU A 167 17.66 -7.26 11.49
N ILE A 168 18.23 -6.36 12.30
CA ILE A 168 19.69 -6.17 12.43
C ILE A 168 20.23 -6.81 13.73
N ALA A 169 19.38 -7.12 14.71
CA ALA A 169 19.80 -7.83 15.93
C ALA A 169 19.97 -9.35 15.77
N SER A 170 19.59 -9.94 14.63
CA SER A 170 19.82 -11.37 14.33
C SER A 170 20.77 -11.61 13.15
N ALA A 171 21.33 -10.56 12.58
CA ALA A 171 22.49 -10.65 11.68
C ALA A 171 23.69 -10.12 12.49
N GLY A 172 24.55 -11.05 12.90
CA GLY A 172 25.62 -10.81 13.87
C GLY A 172 26.38 -9.50 13.68
N GLU A 173 26.65 -8.84 14.80
CA GLU A 173 28.01 -8.48 15.21
C GLU A 173 28.98 -8.18 14.06
N TYR A 174 28.69 -7.10 13.32
CA TYR A 174 29.69 -6.40 12.53
C TYR A 174 29.55 -4.91 12.83
N SER A 175 30.11 -4.53 13.97
CA SER A 175 30.35 -3.14 14.34
C SER A 175 31.14 -2.46 13.22
N SER A 176 30.53 -1.48 12.57
CA SER A 176 31.25 -0.59 11.67
C SER A 176 32.17 0.28 12.51
N SER A 177 33.47 0.00 12.37
CA SER A 177 34.59 0.68 12.99
C SER A 177 34.50 2.20 12.84
N SER A 178 34.56 2.89 13.98
CA SER A 178 34.78 4.32 14.08
C SER A 178 36.19 4.68 13.59
N TYR A 179 36.27 5.44 12.50
CA TYR A 179 37.49 6.16 12.12
C TYR A 179 37.77 7.27 13.15
N LEU A 180 38.66 7.00 14.10
CA LEU A 180 39.49 8.01 14.74
C LEU A 180 40.93 7.51 14.77
N GLY A 181 41.82 8.35 14.24
CA GLY A 181 43.21 8.05 13.90
C GLY A 181 44.07 7.57 15.07
N GLY A 182 45.06 6.74 14.70
CA GLY A 182 46.00 6.12 15.61
C GLY A 182 46.92 7.09 16.33
N GLY A 183 47.09 6.86 17.63
CA GLY A 183 48.21 7.35 18.43
C GLY A 183 49.16 6.20 18.73
N VAL A 184 50.41 6.32 18.30
CA VAL A 184 51.54 5.50 18.77
C VAL A 184 52.08 6.08 20.07
N PRO A 185 52.45 5.27 21.09
CA PRO A 185 53.04 5.77 22.31
C PRO A 185 54.55 6.00 22.13
N ARG A 186 55.05 7.18 22.55
CA ARG A 186 56.47 7.40 22.84
C ARG A 186 56.64 7.82 24.29
N MET A 187 57.32 6.99 25.07
CA MET A 187 58.04 7.40 26.27
C MET A 187 59.39 8.00 25.83
N ASN A 188 59.81 9.16 26.36
CA ASN A 188 61.05 9.27 27.16
C ASN A 188 61.29 10.70 27.71
N ASP A 189 61.62 10.74 29.01
CA ASP A 189 62.60 11.55 29.75
C ASP A 189 62.69 13.11 29.74
N SER A 190 62.59 13.62 30.98
CA SER A 190 63.59 14.43 31.73
C SER A 190 63.95 15.87 31.33
N ALA A 191 63.37 16.78 32.11
CA ALA A 191 64.01 17.77 32.99
C ALA A 191 64.90 18.93 32.46
N SER A 192 64.66 20.09 33.10
CA SER A 192 65.55 21.22 33.44
C SER A 192 65.72 22.39 32.46
N GLY A 193 65.39 23.62 32.90
CA GLY A 193 66.10 24.83 32.42
C GLY A 193 65.38 26.19 32.34
N MET A 194 64.99 26.77 33.49
CA MET A 194 64.92 28.22 33.81
C MET A 194 63.95 29.20 33.08
N PRO A 195 63.56 30.35 33.72
CA PRO A 195 62.45 31.21 33.28
C PRO A 195 62.84 32.58 32.68
N VAL A 196 61.80 33.24 32.09
CA VAL A 196 61.58 34.67 31.68
C VAL A 196 62.41 35.26 30.51
N PRO A 197 61.90 36.26 29.72
CA PRO A 197 60.84 37.23 30.03
C PRO A 197 59.70 37.41 29.02
N GLU A 198 58.67 38.09 29.53
CA GLU A 198 57.44 38.56 28.90
C GLU A 198 57.69 39.47 27.68
N ILE A 199 57.10 39.10 26.54
CA ILE A 199 57.02 39.92 25.32
C ILE A 199 55.56 39.91 24.87
N LEU A 200 54.90 41.07 24.95
CA LEU A 200 53.61 41.32 24.29
C LEU A 200 53.76 41.13 22.77
N PRO A 201 52.93 40.30 22.10
CA PRO A 201 52.79 40.40 20.68
C PRO A 201 51.60 41.30 20.29
N ALA A 202 51.95 42.19 19.38
CA ALA A 202 51.14 42.96 18.46
C ALA A 202 49.74 42.42 18.12
N ARG A 203 48.83 43.39 18.11
CA ARG A 203 47.53 43.41 17.44
C ARG A 203 47.72 43.30 15.92
N GLY A 204 47.12 42.29 15.29
CA GLY A 204 47.07 42.18 13.83
C GLY A 204 46.52 40.84 13.31
N GLU A 205 45.26 40.87 12.86
CA GLU A 205 44.67 40.01 11.83
C GLU A 205 44.42 38.51 12.14
N GLN A 206 43.33 38.26 12.89
CA GLN A 206 42.57 36.99 12.76
C GLN A 206 41.73 37.04 11.47
N GLN A 207 42.23 36.44 10.40
CA GLN A 207 41.40 35.85 9.36
C GLN A 207 41.14 34.39 9.73
N ASN A 208 39.93 34.07 10.21
CA ASN A 208 39.28 32.82 9.84
C ASN A 208 37.78 32.80 10.19
N ILE A 209 36.97 32.78 9.12
CA ILE A 209 35.70 32.06 8.93
C ILE A 209 34.69 32.22 10.07
N VAL A 210 33.86 33.25 9.94
CA VAL A 210 32.59 33.35 10.68
C VAL A 210 31.72 32.19 10.23
N LEU A 211 31.40 31.33 11.20
CA LEU A 211 30.35 30.32 11.18
C LEU A 211 29.13 30.90 10.45
N ALA A 212 28.82 30.39 9.26
CA ALA A 212 27.58 30.69 8.58
C ALA A 212 26.44 30.36 9.55
N GLN A 213 25.78 31.40 10.03
CA GLN A 213 24.58 31.30 10.84
C GLN A 213 23.64 30.36 10.11
N ALA A 214 23.27 29.28 10.79
CA ALA A 214 22.17 28.42 10.36
C ALA A 214 20.96 29.33 10.18
N ALA A 215 20.67 29.67 8.92
CA ALA A 215 19.46 30.35 8.55
C ALA A 215 18.33 29.52 9.14
N ALA A 216 17.65 30.13 10.11
CA ALA A 216 16.47 29.57 10.74
C ALA A 216 15.58 29.03 9.62
N ARG A 217 15.38 27.71 9.63
CA ARG A 217 14.40 27.06 8.74
C ARG A 217 13.09 27.81 8.93
N PRO A 218 12.37 28.18 7.86
CA PRO A 218 11.10 28.83 8.01
C PRO A 218 10.21 27.93 8.87
N ALA A 219 9.54 28.56 9.83
CA ALA A 219 8.66 27.93 10.79
C ALA A 219 7.79 26.89 10.06
N VAL A 220 7.79 25.66 10.59
CA VAL A 220 6.81 24.66 10.20
C VAL A 220 5.46 25.29 10.48
N GLU A 221 4.82 25.73 9.40
CA GLU A 221 3.47 26.27 9.39
C GLU A 221 2.62 25.32 10.23
N ALA A 222 1.98 25.87 11.27
CA ALA A 222 1.19 25.11 12.21
C ALA A 222 0.12 24.36 11.43
N ARG A 223 0.41 23.08 11.15
CA ARG A 223 -0.57 22.15 10.59
C ARG A 223 -1.70 22.12 11.59
N THR A 224 -2.89 22.50 11.16
CA THR A 224 -4.13 22.18 11.87
C THR A 224 -3.99 20.77 12.41
N PRO A 225 -4.30 20.48 13.68
CA PRO A 225 -4.20 19.13 14.20
C PRO A 225 -5.10 18.26 13.32
N ILE A 226 -4.51 17.52 12.39
CA ILE A 226 -5.17 16.32 11.88
C ILE A 226 -5.35 15.52 13.15
N GLU A 227 -6.58 15.17 13.52
CA GLU A 227 -6.81 14.16 14.54
C GLU A 227 -6.08 12.90 14.07
N THR A 228 -4.81 12.76 14.44
CA THR A 228 -3.98 11.66 14.00
C THR A 228 -4.36 10.50 14.87
N ARG A 229 -5.34 9.73 14.40
CA ARG A 229 -5.55 8.37 14.86
C ARG A 229 -4.20 7.66 14.98
N PRO A 230 -3.95 6.90 16.06
CA PRO A 230 -2.74 6.10 16.19
C PRO A 230 -2.48 5.23 14.96
N PRO A 231 -1.21 4.92 14.64
CA PRO A 231 -0.89 3.94 13.61
C PRO A 231 -1.59 2.60 13.86
N GLY A 232 -1.91 1.90 12.78
CA GLY A 232 -2.60 0.61 12.83
C GLY A 232 -3.71 0.49 11.79
N LEU A 233 -4.38 -0.65 11.82
CA LEU A 233 -5.51 -0.96 10.97
C LEU A 233 -6.82 -0.64 11.69
N TYR A 234 -7.65 0.17 11.04
CA TYR A 234 -9.03 0.44 11.42
C TYR A 234 -9.97 -0.25 10.44
N VAL A 235 -11.05 -0.83 10.96
CA VAL A 235 -12.09 -1.45 10.13
C VAL A 235 -13.48 -1.04 10.59
N GLN A 236 -14.40 -0.89 9.64
CA GLN A 236 -15.83 -0.76 9.87
C GLN A 236 -16.56 -1.76 8.99
N VAL A 237 -17.42 -2.57 9.58
CA VAL A 237 -18.26 -3.49 8.82
C VAL A 237 -19.62 -2.84 8.59
N LEU A 238 -19.98 -2.66 7.32
CA LEU A 238 -21.26 -2.08 6.92
C LEU A 238 -22.32 -3.17 6.72
N ASP A 239 -21.92 -4.32 6.19
CA ASP A 239 -22.78 -5.49 5.98
C ASP A 239 -21.97 -6.80 6.05
N GLY A 240 -22.59 -7.86 6.55
CA GLY A 240 -22.00 -9.19 6.73
C GLY A 240 -21.03 -9.30 7.92
N MET A 241 -19.95 -10.09 7.75
CA MET A 241 -18.92 -10.34 8.77
C MET A 241 -17.52 -10.51 8.16
N ILE A 242 -16.52 -9.88 8.79
CA ILE A 242 -15.10 -10.10 8.48
C ILE A 242 -14.42 -10.79 9.67
N ASN A 243 -13.35 -11.55 9.39
CA ASN A 243 -12.46 -12.08 10.41
C ASN A 243 -11.09 -11.44 10.25
N LEU A 244 -10.57 -10.79 11.28
CA LEU A 244 -9.20 -10.27 11.28
C LEU A 244 -8.32 -11.26 12.04
N THR A 245 -7.20 -11.64 11.43
CA THR A 245 -6.24 -12.56 12.03
C THR A 245 -4.83 -11.99 11.92
N ASN A 246 -4.08 -12.06 13.01
CA ASN A 246 -2.64 -11.82 13.06
C ASN A 246 -1.97 -12.76 14.07
N THR A 247 -0.69 -12.56 14.38
CA THR A 247 0.03 -13.44 15.31
C THR A 247 -0.41 -13.26 16.76
N GLY A 248 -1.04 -12.12 17.09
CA GLY A 248 -1.62 -11.85 18.41
C GLY A 248 -2.96 -12.53 18.64
N GLY A 249 -3.69 -12.88 17.58
CA GLY A 249 -4.96 -13.60 17.68
C GLY A 249 -5.88 -13.37 16.50
N SER A 250 -7.16 -13.74 16.69
CA SER A 250 -8.20 -13.57 15.68
C SER A 250 -9.46 -12.98 16.30
N GLN A 251 -10.14 -12.09 15.58
CA GLN A 251 -11.39 -11.47 16.01
C GLN A 251 -12.36 -11.35 14.84
N ASN A 252 -13.60 -11.74 15.08
CA ASN A 252 -14.70 -11.50 14.13
C ASN A 252 -15.33 -10.13 14.38
N PHE A 253 -15.70 -9.46 13.30
CA PHE A 253 -16.44 -8.21 13.31
C PHE A 253 -17.70 -8.37 12.46
N ALA A 254 -18.86 -8.12 13.05
CA ALA A 254 -20.15 -8.12 12.40
C ALA A 254 -20.57 -6.71 11.96
N ALA A 255 -21.60 -6.62 11.11
CA ALA A 255 -22.18 -5.35 10.67
C ALA A 255 -22.45 -4.39 11.84
N GLY A 256 -22.10 -3.12 11.64
CA GLY A 256 -22.20 -2.06 12.65
C GLY A 256 -21.01 -1.99 13.62
N GLN A 257 -20.11 -2.98 13.64
CA GLN A 257 -18.95 -2.97 14.52
C GLN A 257 -17.76 -2.25 13.90
N PHE A 258 -16.97 -1.64 14.78
CA PHE A 258 -15.69 -1.03 14.48
C PHE A 258 -14.57 -1.88 15.08
N GLY A 259 -13.43 -1.92 14.43
CA GLY A 259 -12.26 -2.64 14.88
C GLY A 259 -10.99 -1.82 14.78
N TYR A 260 -10.04 -2.14 15.65
CA TYR A 260 -8.70 -1.59 15.63
C TYR A 260 -7.68 -2.70 15.86
N THR A 261 -6.62 -2.70 15.06
CA THR A 261 -5.47 -3.59 15.21
C THR A 261 -4.19 -2.76 15.16
N PRO A 262 -3.48 -2.60 16.28
CA PRO A 262 -2.29 -1.74 16.33
C PRO A 262 -1.14 -2.24 15.44
N ASN A 263 -0.87 -3.54 15.45
CA ASN A 263 0.24 -4.18 14.74
C ASN A 263 0.02 -5.71 14.63
N MET A 264 0.95 -6.43 14.01
CA MET A 264 0.84 -7.88 13.79
C MET A 264 0.81 -8.71 15.09
N GLN A 265 1.40 -8.22 16.17
CA GLN A 265 1.59 -8.98 17.41
C GLN A 265 0.47 -8.78 18.42
N GLN A 266 -0.31 -7.70 18.29
CA GLN A 266 -1.42 -7.39 19.20
C GLN A 266 -2.74 -7.83 18.56
N PRO A 267 -3.60 -8.56 19.30
CA PRO A 267 -4.85 -9.07 18.74
C PRO A 267 -5.76 -7.91 18.28
N PRO A 268 -6.53 -8.09 17.20
CA PRO A 268 -7.57 -7.13 16.82
C PRO A 268 -8.61 -6.98 17.94
N VAL A 269 -9.07 -5.75 18.19
CA VAL A 269 -10.06 -5.44 19.23
C VAL A 269 -11.27 -4.70 18.67
N ILE A 270 -12.43 -4.88 19.30
CA ILE A 270 -13.65 -4.13 18.99
C ILE A 270 -13.58 -2.73 19.61
N VAL A 271 -13.93 -1.73 18.80
CA VAL A 271 -14.06 -0.33 19.23
C VAL A 271 -15.56 0.00 19.36
N PRO A 272 -16.03 0.58 20.49
CA PRO A 272 -17.46 0.82 20.70
C PRO A 272 -18.11 1.84 19.76
N SER A 273 -17.33 2.79 19.24
CA SER A 273 -17.83 3.89 18.40
C SER A 273 -16.90 4.17 17.24
N ASN A 274 -17.39 4.89 16.22
CA ASN A 274 -16.58 5.27 15.06
C ASN A 274 -15.36 6.10 15.53
N PRO A 275 -14.11 5.64 15.30
CA PRO A 275 -12.89 6.36 15.67
C PRO A 275 -12.57 7.54 14.72
N GLY A 276 -13.59 8.17 14.13
CA GLY A 276 -13.43 9.22 13.13
C GLY A 276 -13.06 8.72 11.72
N MET A 277 -13.34 7.45 11.40
CA MET A 277 -13.24 6.98 10.02
C MET A 277 -14.23 7.75 9.15
N GLN A 278 -13.69 8.46 8.17
CA GLN A 278 -14.46 9.23 7.20
C GLN A 278 -14.32 8.58 5.83
N PHE A 279 -15.44 8.18 5.25
CA PHE A 279 -15.49 7.69 3.87
C PHE A 279 -16.55 8.48 3.11
N SER A 280 -16.14 9.62 2.55
CA SER A 280 -17.01 10.53 1.82
C SER A 280 -16.44 10.77 0.42
N PRO A 281 -16.70 9.86 -0.53
CA PRO A 281 -16.27 10.07 -1.91
C PRO A 281 -17.05 11.25 -2.54
N PRO A 282 -16.52 11.89 -3.60
CA PRO A 282 -17.22 12.95 -4.31
C PRO A 282 -18.60 12.52 -4.82
N PRO A 283 -19.55 13.45 -5.04
CA PRO A 283 -20.90 13.12 -5.51
C PRO A 283 -20.95 12.28 -6.79
N SER A 284 -19.96 12.41 -7.69
CA SER A 284 -19.86 11.58 -8.90
C SER A 284 -19.76 10.08 -8.62
N PHE A 285 -19.39 9.68 -7.41
CA PHE A 285 -19.34 8.28 -6.99
C PHE A 285 -20.70 7.77 -6.49
N SER A 286 -21.68 8.64 -6.23
CA SER A 286 -22.98 8.27 -5.66
C SER A 286 -24.01 7.80 -6.71
N SER A 287 -23.78 8.07 -8.00
CA SER A 287 -24.78 7.87 -9.08
C SER A 287 -24.89 6.46 -9.67
N THR A 288 -24.17 5.46 -9.14
CA THR A 288 -24.21 4.08 -9.68
C THR A 288 -24.99 3.10 -8.79
N ALA A 289 -25.68 3.60 -7.75
CA ALA A 289 -26.66 2.81 -7.01
C ALA A 289 -28.04 2.94 -7.67
N GLY A 290 -28.27 2.15 -8.73
CA GLY A 290 -29.62 1.77 -9.18
C GLY A 290 -30.44 2.79 -9.97
N ALA A 291 -30.06 3.06 -11.22
CA ALA A 291 -31.05 3.43 -12.25
C ALA A 291 -31.73 2.15 -12.76
N GLY A 292 -32.64 1.61 -11.95
CA GLY A 292 -33.64 0.66 -12.41
C GLY A 292 -34.63 1.41 -13.30
N ASN A 293 -34.70 1.02 -14.56
CA ASN A 293 -35.61 1.55 -15.56
C ASN A 293 -37.07 1.31 -15.10
N ALA A 294 -37.68 2.29 -14.45
CA ALA A 294 -39.13 2.31 -14.23
C ALA A 294 -39.78 2.93 -15.48
N THR A 295 -40.09 2.07 -16.44
CA THR A 295 -41.01 2.39 -17.54
C THR A 295 -42.39 2.62 -16.94
N SER A 296 -42.70 3.84 -16.53
CA SER A 296 -44.04 4.23 -16.12
C SER A 296 -44.80 4.69 -17.37
N GLY A 297 -45.49 3.75 -17.99
CA GLY A 297 -46.61 4.01 -18.86
C GLY A 297 -47.92 3.84 -18.08
N SER A 298 -48.92 4.62 -18.50
CA SER A 298 -50.36 4.57 -18.22
C SER A 298 -50.94 5.45 -17.07
N ASP A 299 -51.54 6.55 -17.56
CA ASP A 299 -52.89 7.06 -17.30
C ASP A 299 -53.16 8.10 -16.19
N PRO A 300 -53.68 9.31 -16.51
CA PRO A 300 -54.03 10.34 -15.53
C PRO A 300 -55.54 10.37 -15.27
N THR A 301 -56.07 9.41 -14.50
CA THR A 301 -57.38 9.59 -13.84
C THR A 301 -57.43 8.80 -12.54
N ALA A 302 -57.97 9.43 -11.49
CA ALA A 302 -58.40 8.91 -10.19
C ALA A 302 -57.36 9.01 -9.04
N VAL A 303 -57.67 9.49 -7.83
CA VAL A 303 -58.81 10.23 -7.24
C VAL A 303 -58.31 10.85 -5.93
N ASN A 304 -58.95 11.97 -5.57
CA ASN A 304 -58.83 12.75 -4.34
C ASN A 304 -59.35 11.99 -3.10
N CYS A 305 -58.68 12.12 -1.94
CA CYS A 305 -59.20 11.69 -0.64
C CYS A 305 -58.90 12.74 0.44
N GLU A 306 -59.96 13.43 0.86
CA GLU A 306 -60.06 14.24 2.08
C GLU A 306 -60.53 13.34 3.25
N VAL A 307 -60.04 13.60 4.47
CA VAL A 307 -60.64 13.07 5.70
C VAL A 307 -60.78 14.22 6.70
N ARG A 308 -62.04 14.35 7.16
CA ARG A 308 -62.65 15.30 8.11
C ARG A 308 -61.82 15.71 9.32
#